data_AF-A0A7Y7AGB3-F1
#
_entry.id   AF-A0A7Y7AGB3-F1
#
_cell.length_a   1.000
_cell.length_b   1.000
_cell.length_c   1.000
_cell.angle_alpha   90.00
_cell.angle_beta   90.00
_cell.angle_gamma   90.00
#
_symmetry.space_group_name_H-M   'P 1'
#
loop_
_entity.id
_entity.type
_entity.pdbx_description
1 polymer ?
#
loop_
_entity_poly.entity_id
_entity_poly.type
_entity_poly.pdbx_seq_one_letter_code
_entity_poly.pdbx_strand_id
1 'polypeptide(L)'
;MKKLLPGLILLFSLNGFGQEIVGFSMSDCDHRDYPQFTKNRLLSKEYRNDTLLLKLGMVLNCAIEPIPIVQLSEDSLFIAFKDTSTSYAMCDCCFELNFTLTEVPDTNFILFYGLNRTSLEEDSEDTFYRKIGRVKNQYIFPSYYEIEEAMSTEHPNQVNEEGKKVGIWNESK
;
A
#
# COMPACT_ATOMS: atom_id res chain seq x y z
N MET A 1 -11.92 26.33 57.29
CA MET A 1 -12.56 25.14 56.69
C MET A 1 -12.05 25.03 55.26
N LYS A 2 -11.31 23.96 54.95
CA LYS A 2 -10.66 23.70 53.66
C LYS A 2 -11.71 23.23 52.66
N LYS A 3 -11.94 23.97 51.57
CA LYS A 3 -12.66 23.45 50.39
C LYS A 3 -11.61 22.90 49.43
N LEU A 4 -11.34 21.60 49.57
CA LEU A 4 -10.59 20.78 48.61
C LEU A 4 -11.58 20.16 47.62
N LEU A 5 -11.08 19.91 46.41
CA LEU A 5 -11.70 19.31 45.22
C LEU A 5 -12.63 20.24 44.41
N PRO A 6 -12.23 20.49 43.16
CA PRO A 6 -12.63 19.58 42.09
C PRO A 6 -11.43 19.09 41.27
N GLY A 7 -10.91 17.91 41.62
CA GLY A 7 -10.10 17.08 40.74
C GLY A 7 -11.02 16.10 40.02
N LEU A 8 -11.71 16.56 38.98
CA LEU A 8 -12.52 15.72 38.09
C LEU A 8 -12.35 16.21 36.64
N ILE A 9 -11.10 16.39 36.23
CA ILE A 9 -10.76 16.86 34.89
C ILE A 9 -10.06 15.70 34.18
N LEU A 10 -10.83 15.13 33.26
CA LEU A 10 -10.38 14.42 32.06
C LEU A 10 -9.55 13.15 32.27
N LEU A 11 -10.20 12.08 32.73
CA LEU A 11 -9.97 10.77 32.13
C LEU A 11 -10.65 10.76 30.73
N PHE A 12 -10.15 11.55 29.78
CA PHE A 12 -10.36 11.22 28.39
C PHE A 12 -9.50 9.99 28.16
N SER A 13 -10.16 8.83 28.22
CA SER A 13 -9.68 7.62 27.60
C SER A 13 -9.26 7.98 26.17
N LEU A 14 -7.95 8.13 26.01
CA LEU A 14 -7.28 7.94 24.75
C LEU A 14 -7.51 6.48 24.37
N ASN A 15 -8.73 6.19 23.89
CA ASN A 15 -8.95 5.05 23.03
C ASN A 15 -8.11 5.37 21.80
N GLY A 16 -6.83 5.00 21.84
CA GLY A 16 -6.01 4.96 20.65
C GLY A 16 -6.72 3.98 19.73
N PHE A 17 -7.42 4.51 18.74
CA PHE A 17 -7.94 3.77 17.60
C PHE A 17 -6.72 3.15 16.92
N GLY A 18 -6.39 1.93 17.34
CA GLY A 18 -5.33 1.14 16.75
C GLY A 18 -5.87 0.59 15.45
N GLN A 19 -5.33 1.06 14.32
CA GLN A 19 -5.77 0.54 13.03
C GLN A 19 -5.61 -0.97 13.00
N GLU A 20 -6.66 -1.67 12.60
CA GLU A 20 -6.67 -3.11 12.54
C GLU A 20 -6.55 -3.57 11.08
N ILE A 21 -5.60 -4.46 10.81
CA ILE A 21 -5.59 -5.23 9.57
C ILE A 21 -6.63 -6.34 9.76
N VAL A 22 -7.81 -6.15 9.17
CA VAL A 22 -8.90 -7.13 9.27
C VAL A 22 -8.71 -8.27 8.27
N GLY A 23 -7.97 -8.03 7.19
CA GLY A 23 -7.63 -9.06 6.22
C GLY A 23 -6.37 -8.75 5.43
N PHE A 24 -5.59 -9.80 5.17
CA PHE A 24 -4.47 -9.79 4.25
C PHE A 24 -4.50 -11.08 3.42
N SER A 25 -4.30 -10.95 2.12
CA SER A 25 -4.06 -12.09 1.25
C SER A 25 -3.09 -11.72 0.14
N MET A 26 -2.36 -12.73 -0.33
CA MET A 26 -1.41 -12.62 -1.43
C MET A 26 -1.84 -13.59 -2.52
N SER A 27 -1.84 -13.12 -3.76
CA SER A 27 -2.02 -13.94 -4.95
C SER A 27 -0.95 -13.64 -5.97
N ASP A 28 -0.76 -14.54 -6.92
CA ASP A 28 0.07 -14.25 -8.10
C ASP A 28 -0.56 -13.10 -8.90
N CYS A 29 0.27 -12.30 -9.57
CA CYS A 29 -0.22 -11.35 -10.56
C CYS A 29 -0.88 -12.07 -11.75
N ASP A 30 -1.71 -11.34 -12.49
CA ASP A 30 -2.14 -11.82 -13.81
C ASP A 30 -0.88 -12.11 -14.65
N HIS A 31 -0.75 -13.35 -15.13
CA HIS A 31 0.38 -13.82 -15.93
C HIS A 31 0.51 -13.08 -17.27
N ARG A 32 -0.51 -12.30 -17.63
CA ARG A 32 -0.51 -11.41 -18.80
C ARG A 32 0.15 -10.05 -18.51
N ASP A 33 0.25 -9.67 -17.24
CA ASP A 33 0.93 -8.44 -16.84
C ASP A 33 2.44 -8.70 -16.69
N TYR A 34 3.25 -7.89 -17.37
CA TYR A 34 4.69 -8.01 -17.20
C TYR A 34 5.13 -7.51 -15.80
N PRO A 35 6.01 -8.25 -15.07
CA PRO A 35 6.43 -7.89 -13.71
C PRO A 35 6.95 -6.46 -13.55
N GLN A 36 7.60 -5.91 -14.58
CA GLN A 36 8.11 -4.53 -14.53
C GLN A 36 7.01 -3.45 -14.38
N PHE A 37 5.79 -3.72 -14.84
CA PHE A 37 4.67 -2.77 -14.74
C PHE A 37 3.88 -2.89 -13.45
N THR A 38 4.04 -4.01 -12.75
CA THR A 38 3.38 -4.29 -11.48
C THR A 38 4.28 -3.98 -10.29
N LYS A 39 5.60 -3.84 -10.51
CA LYS A 39 6.57 -3.57 -9.45
C LYS A 39 6.24 -2.29 -8.67
N ASN A 40 5.93 -2.47 -7.39
CA ASN A 40 5.79 -1.40 -6.39
C ASN A 40 4.66 -0.41 -6.71
N ARG A 41 3.54 -0.94 -7.16
CA ARG A 41 2.42 -0.17 -7.69
C ARG A 41 1.19 -0.32 -6.81
N LEU A 42 0.44 0.76 -6.64
CA LEU A 42 -0.93 0.65 -6.17
C LEU A 42 -1.80 0.21 -7.35
N LEU A 43 -2.47 -0.93 -7.25
CA LEU A 43 -3.34 -1.46 -8.31
C LEU A 43 -4.78 -0.98 -8.13
N SER A 44 -5.31 -1.01 -6.90
CA SER A 44 -6.63 -0.47 -6.60
C SER A 44 -6.73 0.08 -5.18
N LYS A 45 -7.62 1.05 -5.02
CA LYS A 45 -8.02 1.63 -3.74
C LYS A 45 -9.53 1.85 -3.78
N GLU A 46 -10.27 1.20 -2.90
CA GLU A 46 -11.73 1.30 -2.82
C GLU A 46 -12.13 1.44 -1.36
N TYR A 47 -13.08 2.33 -1.07
CA TYR A 47 -13.73 2.39 0.23
C TYR A 47 -15.12 1.76 0.14
N ARG A 48 -15.42 0.86 1.07
CA ARG A 48 -16.76 0.33 1.29
C ARG A 48 -17.14 0.62 2.73
N ASN A 49 -17.99 1.63 2.93
CA ASN A 49 -18.35 2.16 4.25
C ASN A 49 -17.11 2.69 5.00
N ASP A 50 -16.69 2.01 6.06
CA ASP A 50 -15.53 2.29 6.92
C ASP A 50 -14.32 1.39 6.61
N THR A 51 -14.42 0.57 5.57
CA THR A 51 -13.39 -0.39 5.18
C THR A 51 -12.66 0.07 3.93
N LEU A 52 -11.34 0.22 4.04
CA LEU A 52 -10.42 0.45 2.95
C LEU A 52 -9.96 -0.89 2.36
N LEU A 53 -10.28 -1.11 1.10
CA LEU A 53 -9.78 -2.21 0.28
C LEU A 53 -8.61 -1.68 -0.56
N LEU A 54 -7.42 -2.20 -0.31
CA LEU A 54 -6.20 -1.79 -1.00
C LEU A 54 -5.59 -3.00 -1.72
N LYS A 55 -5.24 -2.85 -2.99
CA LYS A 55 -4.50 -3.86 -3.75
C LYS A 55 -3.17 -3.28 -4.20
N LEU A 56 -2.06 -3.91 -3.82
CA LEU A 56 -0.70 -3.52 -4.20
C LEU A 56 -0.09 -4.57 -5.11
N GLY A 57 0.53 -4.13 -6.20
CA GLY A 57 1.39 -4.94 -7.05
C GLY A 57 2.82 -4.84 -6.57
N MET A 58 3.47 -5.99 -6.34
CA MET A 58 4.86 -6.05 -5.91
C MET A 58 5.64 -7.12 -6.65
N VAL A 59 6.94 -6.88 -6.82
CA VAL A 59 7.89 -7.89 -7.30
C VAL A 59 8.81 -8.23 -6.14
N LEU A 60 8.72 -9.46 -5.66
CA LEU A 60 9.38 -9.95 -4.45
C LEU A 60 10.06 -11.29 -4.74
N ASN A 61 10.85 -11.79 -3.81
CA ASN A 61 11.42 -13.13 -3.93
C ASN A 61 10.29 -14.18 -4.02
N CYS A 62 10.41 -15.18 -4.89
CA CYS A 62 9.37 -16.19 -5.06
C CYS A 62 9.13 -17.07 -3.82
N ALA A 63 10.08 -17.13 -2.88
CA ALA A 63 9.94 -17.89 -1.63
C ALA A 63 9.49 -17.02 -0.43
N ILE A 64 9.08 -15.77 -0.68
CA ILE A 64 8.73 -14.82 0.39
C ILE A 64 7.50 -15.28 1.17
N GLU A 65 7.55 -15.11 2.49
CA GLU A 65 6.40 -15.31 3.38
C GLU A 65 6.14 -13.99 4.12
N PRO A 66 5.43 -13.04 3.50
CA PRO A 66 5.33 -11.69 4.03
C PRO A 66 4.23 -11.60 5.09
N ILE A 67 4.59 -11.08 6.27
CA ILE A 67 3.66 -10.63 7.29
C ILE A 67 3.56 -9.10 7.20
N PRO A 68 2.38 -8.54 6.86
CA PRO A 68 2.21 -7.11 6.75
C PRO A 68 2.19 -6.43 8.13
N ILE A 69 2.73 -5.22 8.18
CA ILE A 69 2.67 -4.30 9.31
C ILE A 69 2.11 -2.99 8.76
N VAL A 70 0.97 -2.56 9.28
CA VAL A 70 0.30 -1.35 8.81
C VAL A 70 0.28 -0.31 9.92
N GLN A 71 0.61 0.92 9.58
CA GLN A 71 0.59 2.05 10.49
C GLN A 71 0.06 3.28 9.75
N LEU A 72 -0.99 3.91 10.26
CA LEU A 72 -1.44 5.22 9.84
C LEU A 72 -0.86 6.26 10.80
N SER A 73 -0.21 7.28 10.24
CA SER A 73 0.30 8.43 10.97
C SER A 73 -0.07 9.69 10.22
N GLU A 74 -0.88 10.55 10.84
CA GLU A 74 -1.40 11.79 10.25
C GLU A 74 -2.08 11.51 8.89
N ASP A 75 -1.49 11.98 7.80
CA ASP A 75 -1.97 11.83 6.41
C ASP A 75 -1.23 10.72 5.65
N SER A 76 -0.59 9.78 6.34
CA SER A 76 0.29 8.77 5.73
C SER A 76 -0.04 7.36 6.20
N LEU A 77 -0.28 6.46 5.25
CA LEU A 77 -0.44 5.03 5.47
C LEU A 77 0.88 4.34 5.14
N PHE A 78 1.50 3.71 6.14
CA PHE A 78 2.72 2.93 6.02
C PHE A 78 2.36 1.45 6.02
N ILE A 79 2.84 0.71 5.03
CA ILE A 79 2.66 -0.73 4.88
C ILE A 79 4.04 -1.38 4.77
N ALA A 80 4.57 -1.87 5.88
CA ALA A 80 5.81 -2.64 5.89
C ALA A 80 5.52 -4.14 5.77
N PHE A 81 6.51 -4.90 5.32
CA PHE A 81 6.48 -6.35 5.27
C PHE A 81 7.63 -6.91 6.09
N LYS A 82 7.33 -7.82 7.01
CA LYS A 82 8.32 -8.68 7.64
C LYS A 82 8.34 -10.01 6.88
N ASP A 83 9.47 -10.37 6.30
CA ASP A 83 9.64 -11.67 5.67
C ASP A 83 9.91 -12.74 6.74
N THR A 84 9.07 -13.77 6.81
CA THR A 84 9.28 -14.92 7.70
C THR A 84 9.79 -16.16 6.98
N SER A 85 10.10 -16.05 5.69
CA SER A 85 10.54 -17.19 4.91
C SER A 85 11.82 -17.80 5.47
N THR A 86 11.87 -19.14 5.46
CA THR A 86 13.08 -19.90 5.85
C THR A 86 13.97 -20.22 4.65
N SER A 87 13.54 -19.83 3.45
CA SER A 87 14.20 -20.14 2.19
C SER A 87 14.20 -18.94 1.25
N TYR A 88 15.18 -18.87 0.37
CA TYR A 88 15.32 -17.81 -0.63
C TYR A 88 15.38 -18.42 -2.03
N ALA A 89 14.48 -18.03 -2.92
CA ALA A 89 14.50 -18.47 -4.31
C ALA A 89 15.50 -17.64 -5.14
N MET A 90 16.12 -18.22 -6.16
CA MET A 90 16.96 -17.46 -7.12
C MET A 90 16.15 -16.79 -8.23
N CYS A 91 14.91 -16.41 -7.93
CA CYS A 91 14.00 -15.74 -8.85
C CYS A 91 13.07 -14.77 -8.10
N ASP A 92 12.63 -13.75 -8.84
CA ASP A 92 11.63 -12.79 -8.39
C ASP A 92 10.27 -13.14 -9.02
N CYS A 93 9.22 -13.08 -8.22
CA CYS A 93 7.84 -13.31 -8.60
C CYS A 93 7.00 -12.05 -8.43
N CYS A 94 5.96 -11.96 -9.24
CA CYS A 94 4.99 -10.87 -9.14
C CYS A 94 3.83 -11.31 -8.24
N PHE A 95 3.48 -10.46 -7.28
CA PHE A 95 2.39 -10.68 -6.34
C PHE A 95 1.40 -9.51 -6.32
N GLU A 96 0.11 -9.83 -6.20
CA GLU A 96 -0.94 -8.90 -5.79
C GLU A 96 -1.23 -9.10 -4.30
N LEU A 97 -0.99 -8.05 -3.52
CA LEU A 97 -1.26 -8.01 -2.10
C LEU A 97 -2.56 -7.28 -1.85
N ASN A 98 -3.54 -7.99 -1.29
CA ASN A 98 -4.86 -7.48 -0.99
C ASN A 98 -4.96 -7.22 0.52
N PHE A 99 -5.27 -5.99 0.88
CA PHE A 99 -5.47 -5.55 2.26
C PHE A 99 -6.92 -5.12 2.46
N THR A 100 -7.46 -5.50 3.60
CA THR A 100 -8.72 -5.03 4.14
C THR A 100 -8.41 -4.34 5.46
N LEU A 101 -8.52 -3.01 5.48
CA LEU A 101 -8.17 -2.16 6.62
C LEU A 101 -9.42 -1.44 7.11
N THR A 102 -9.63 -1.39 8.41
CA THR A 102 -10.69 -0.57 9.03
C THR A 102 -10.08 0.65 9.71
N GLU A 103 -10.92 1.62 10.07
CA GLU A 103 -10.52 2.84 10.79
C GLU A 103 -9.50 3.72 10.03
N VAL A 104 -9.33 3.51 8.73
CA VAL A 104 -8.58 4.40 7.85
C VAL A 104 -9.56 5.44 7.30
N PRO A 105 -9.44 6.73 7.63
CA PRO A 105 -10.36 7.74 7.14
C PRO A 105 -10.30 7.82 5.60
N ASP A 106 -11.45 8.05 4.94
CA ASP A 106 -11.53 8.30 3.49
C ASP A 106 -11.03 9.71 3.17
N THR A 107 -9.73 9.88 3.33
CA THR A 107 -9.00 11.09 2.99
C THR A 107 -7.91 10.76 1.98
N ASN A 108 -7.30 11.82 1.41
CA ASN A 108 -6.12 11.65 0.59
C ASN A 108 -4.94 11.35 1.51
N PHE A 109 -4.41 10.13 1.46
CA PHE A 109 -3.20 9.77 2.21
C PHE A 109 -2.02 9.48 1.27
N ILE A 110 -0.81 9.60 1.82
CA ILE A 110 0.44 9.18 1.18
C ILE A 110 0.66 7.71 1.53
N LEU A 111 0.85 6.86 0.52
CA LEU A 111 1.16 5.46 0.76
C LEU A 111 2.69 5.28 0.77
N PHE A 112 3.20 4.68 1.83
CA PHE A 112 4.56 4.19 1.93
C PHE A 112 4.53 2.67 2.04
N TYR A 113 5.44 1.99 1.36
CA TYR A 113 5.69 0.58 1.62
C TYR A 113 7.16 0.32 1.88
N GLY A 114 7.47 -0.70 2.68
CA GLY A 114 8.85 -1.09 2.95
C GLY A 114 8.98 -2.58 3.13
N LEU A 115 10.14 -3.13 2.78
CA LEU A 115 10.48 -4.51 3.15
C LEU A 115 11.48 -4.42 4.30
N ASN A 116 11.13 -4.96 5.46
CA ASN A 116 12.08 -5.14 6.55
C ASN A 116 12.80 -6.47 6.30
N ARG A 117 14.09 -6.40 5.96
CA ARG A 117 14.95 -7.58 5.87
C ARG A 117 15.78 -7.64 7.13
N THR A 118 15.62 -8.71 7.90
CA THR A 118 16.56 -9.03 8.97
C THR A 118 17.85 -9.53 8.31
N SER A 119 18.93 -8.75 8.40
CA SER A 119 20.26 -9.21 7.97
C SER A 119 20.71 -10.34 8.91
N LEU A 120 21.20 -11.45 8.35
CA LEU A 120 21.74 -12.55 9.16
C LEU A 120 23.11 -12.21 9.77
N GLU A 121 23.78 -11.17 9.28
CA GLU A 121 25.19 -10.87 9.59
C GLU A 121 25.39 -9.74 10.60
N GLU A 122 24.38 -8.90 10.79
CA GLU A 122 24.38 -7.81 11.76
C GLU A 122 22.98 -7.77 12.36
N ASP A 123 22.85 -7.80 13.69
CA ASP A 123 21.57 -7.59 14.42
C ASP A 123 21.02 -6.14 14.20
N SER A 124 21.00 -5.67 12.96
CA SER A 124 20.49 -4.38 12.52
C SER A 124 19.25 -4.62 11.64
N GLU A 125 18.10 -4.15 12.12
CA GLU A 125 16.89 -4.05 11.30
C GLU A 125 16.96 -2.73 10.51
N ASP A 126 17.37 -2.78 9.24
CA ASP A 126 17.23 -1.63 8.35
C ASP A 126 15.91 -1.75 7.58
N THR A 127 14.95 -0.87 7.90
CA THR A 127 13.68 -0.83 7.18
C THR A 127 13.74 0.23 6.08
N PHE A 128 13.88 -0.21 4.84
CA PHE A 128 13.84 0.71 3.70
C PHE A 128 12.40 0.96 3.25
N TYR A 129 11.90 2.17 3.49
CA TYR A 129 10.61 2.63 2.98
C TYR A 129 10.75 3.28 1.59
N ARG A 130 9.91 2.86 0.65
CA ARG A 130 9.70 3.48 -0.65
C ARG A 130 8.33 4.16 -0.67
N LYS A 131 8.32 5.43 -1.08
CA LYS A 131 7.11 6.24 -1.21
C LYS A 131 6.35 5.88 -2.50
N ILE A 132 5.09 5.50 -2.40
CA ILE A 132 4.14 5.39 -3.52
C ILE A 132 3.26 6.65 -3.52
N GLY A 133 3.83 7.79 -3.93
CA GLY A 133 3.11 9.03 -4.30
C GLY A 133 2.05 9.59 -3.32
N ARG A 134 1.36 10.68 -3.73
CA ARG A 134 0.09 11.09 -3.12
C ARG A 134 -1.03 10.41 -3.90
N VAL A 135 -1.74 9.48 -3.28
CA VAL A 135 -2.79 8.74 -3.96
C VAL A 135 -4.12 9.49 -3.79
N LYS A 136 -4.42 10.39 -4.74
CA LYS A 136 -5.82 10.78 -4.95
C LYS A 136 -6.58 9.56 -5.45
N ASN A 137 -7.85 9.39 -5.06
CA ASN A 137 -8.79 8.34 -5.51
C ASN A 137 -9.08 8.37 -7.05
N GLN A 138 -8.14 8.77 -7.91
CA GLN A 138 -8.38 9.24 -9.29
C GLN A 138 -7.62 8.48 -10.38
N TYR A 139 -6.85 7.45 -10.03
CA TYR A 139 -6.13 6.66 -11.04
C TYR A 139 -6.89 5.37 -11.32
N ILE A 140 -7.38 5.22 -12.56
CA ILE A 140 -7.63 3.91 -13.15
C ILE A 140 -6.31 3.50 -13.76
N PHE A 141 -5.72 2.48 -13.17
CA PHE A 141 -4.49 1.90 -13.66
C PHE A 141 -4.83 1.01 -14.85
N PRO A 142 -4.37 1.37 -16.07
CA PRO A 142 -4.70 0.57 -17.25
C PRO A 142 -4.12 -0.84 -17.09
N SER A 143 -4.92 -1.84 -17.45
CA SER A 143 -4.51 -3.22 -17.71
C SER A 143 -3.44 -3.27 -18.79
N TYR A 144 -2.73 -4.40 -18.92
CA TYR A 144 -1.75 -4.58 -20.00
C TYR A 144 -2.32 -4.25 -21.39
N TYR A 145 -3.53 -4.70 -21.72
CA TYR A 145 -4.16 -4.41 -23.01
C TYR A 145 -4.41 -2.92 -23.20
N GLU A 146 -4.85 -2.22 -22.16
CA GLU A 146 -5.04 -0.76 -22.20
C GLU A 146 -3.68 -0.02 -22.30
N ILE A 147 -2.60 -0.59 -21.75
CA ILE A 147 -1.24 -0.06 -21.92
C ILE A 147 -0.76 -0.29 -23.36
N GLU A 148 -0.94 -1.49 -23.90
CA GLU A 148 -0.54 -1.83 -25.27
C GLU A 148 -1.32 -0.99 -26.29
N GLU A 149 -2.63 -0.85 -26.09
CA GLU A 149 -3.48 0.04 -26.86
C GLU A 149 -3.03 1.51 -26.71
N ALA A 150 -2.77 1.99 -25.50
CA ALA A 150 -2.25 3.34 -25.28
C ALA A 150 -0.84 3.56 -25.87
N MET A 151 0.02 2.55 -25.90
CA MET A 151 1.32 2.61 -26.58
C MET A 151 1.18 2.63 -28.10
N SER A 152 0.08 2.08 -28.64
CA SER A 152 -0.24 2.13 -30.06
C SER A 152 -0.88 3.47 -30.48
N THR A 153 -1.45 4.22 -29.54
CA THR A 153 -1.97 5.58 -29.79
C THR A 153 -0.84 6.61 -29.67
N GLU A 154 -0.96 7.74 -30.39
CA GLU A 154 0.05 8.82 -30.31
C GLU A 154 0.16 9.44 -28.90
N HIS A 155 -0.77 9.14 -27.99
CA HIS A 155 -0.88 9.72 -26.66
C HIS A 155 -1.11 8.63 -25.58
N PRO A 156 -0.05 8.00 -25.06
CA PRO A 156 -0.15 6.90 -24.09
C PRO A 156 -0.69 7.29 -22.70
N ASN A 157 -1.04 8.56 -22.54
CA ASN A 157 -1.48 9.21 -21.32
C ASN A 157 -2.77 9.97 -21.65
N GLN A 158 -3.91 9.45 -21.22
CA GLN A 158 -5.23 9.97 -21.56
C GLN A 158 -6.15 10.07 -20.34
N VAL A 159 -7.11 10.99 -20.39
CA VAL A 159 -8.10 11.17 -19.33
C VAL A 159 -9.42 10.61 -19.84
N ASN A 160 -10.02 9.65 -19.11
CA ASN A 160 -11.29 9.05 -19.53
C ASN A 160 -12.49 10.00 -19.30
N GLU A 161 -13.69 9.58 -19.71
CA GLU A 161 -14.92 10.38 -19.59
C GLU A 161 -15.26 10.76 -18.13
N GLU A 162 -14.77 10.01 -17.16
CA GLU A 162 -14.92 10.27 -15.72
C GLU A 162 -13.85 11.24 -15.17
N GLY A 163 -12.98 11.78 -16.03
CA GLY A 163 -11.90 12.66 -15.62
C GLY A 163 -10.71 11.94 -14.97
N LYS A 164 -10.63 10.61 -15.08
CA LYS A 164 -9.57 9.79 -14.47
C LYS A 164 -8.41 9.61 -15.43
N LYS A 165 -7.19 9.70 -14.90
CA LYS A 165 -5.94 9.46 -15.64
C LYS A 165 -5.79 7.96 -15.95
N VAL A 166 -5.95 7.56 -17.22
CA VAL A 166 -5.59 6.28 -17.85
C VAL A 166 -4.29 6.37 -18.69
N GLY A 167 -3.21 5.68 -18.32
CA GLY A 167 -1.94 5.72 -19.08
C GLY A 167 -0.69 5.31 -18.29
N ILE A 168 0.49 5.48 -18.90
CA ILE A 168 1.81 5.02 -18.39
C ILE A 168 2.46 6.03 -17.41
N TRP A 169 1.92 7.25 -17.31
CA TRP A 169 2.54 8.45 -16.73
C TRP A 169 3.59 8.26 -15.61
N ASN A 170 4.84 8.54 -15.99
CA ASN A 170 5.84 9.23 -15.18
C ASN A 170 5.76 10.73 -15.55
N GLU A 171 5.48 11.61 -14.59
CA GLU A 171 5.71 13.05 -14.75
C GLU A 171 7.02 13.42 -14.04
N SER A 172 8.15 12.93 -14.56
CA SER A 172 9.45 13.50 -14.22
C SER A 172 9.57 14.84 -14.95
N LYS A 173 9.45 15.94 -14.21
CA LYS A 173 9.96 17.25 -14.62
C LYS A 173 11.48 17.29 -14.49
#